data_AF-A0AAU3ILA9-F1
#
_entry.id   AF-A0AAU3ILA9-F1
#
_cell.length_a   1.000
_cell.length_b   1.000
_cell.length_c   1.000
_cell.angle_alpha   90.00
_cell.angle_beta   90.00
_cell.angle_gamma   90.00
#
_symmetry.space_group_name_H-M   'P 1'
#
loop_
_entity.id
_entity.type
_entity.pdbx_description
1 polymer ?
#
loop_
_entity_poly.entity_id
_entity_poly.type
_entity_poly.pdbx_seq_one_letter_code
_entity_poly.pdbx_strand_id
1 'polypeptide(L)'
;MTVAPEGRKLLRLEVRNSQVPIEKKPPWIKTRLRNGPNFTEIKSLVKGAGLHTVCQEAGCPNISECWEDREATFLIGGDQCTRRCDFCQIDTGRPAEYDRDEPRRVAESVLQMGLRYATVTGVARDDLPDGGSWLYAETARQIHEMVPGCGVELLAPDFNGDRGQLEEVFSARPEVFAHNIETVPRIFKRIRPAFRYERSLAVITMAREAGLVTKSNLILGMGEEREEIVQALRDLHEAGCDLVTITQYLRPTPRHHPVDRWVKPEEFVELQRVAEEIGFAGVMSGPLVRSSYRAGRLYQQAIAARA
;
A
#
# COMPACT_ATOMS: atom_id res chain seq x y z
N MET A 1 -15.73 -12.43 2.30
CA MET A 1 -15.39 -13.52 3.23
C MET A 1 -14.27 -14.28 2.57
N THR A 2 -13.05 -14.24 3.10
CA THR A 2 -11.92 -14.97 2.52
C THR A 2 -12.19 -16.46 2.64
N VAL A 3 -12.20 -17.14 1.49
CA VAL A 3 -12.40 -18.58 1.39
C VAL A 3 -11.25 -19.22 2.18
N ALA A 4 -11.60 -20.10 3.13
CA ALA A 4 -10.59 -20.91 3.79
C ALA A 4 -9.79 -21.65 2.70
N PRO A 5 -8.46 -21.77 2.79
CA PRO A 5 -7.69 -22.41 1.76
C PRO A 5 -8.20 -23.85 1.68
N GLU A 6 -8.81 -24.17 0.54
CA GLU A 6 -9.44 -25.45 0.30
C GLU A 6 -8.39 -26.56 0.47
N GLY A 7 -8.44 -27.26 1.59
CA GLY A 7 -7.65 -28.47 1.84
C GLY A 7 -6.13 -28.34 1.89
N ARG A 8 -5.52 -27.15 1.70
CA ARG A 8 -4.04 -27.03 1.74
C ARG A 8 -3.49 -27.12 3.15
N LYS A 9 -2.34 -27.78 3.30
CA LYS A 9 -1.60 -27.79 4.57
C LYS A 9 -1.16 -26.36 4.92
N LEU A 10 -1.51 -25.92 6.13
CA LEU A 10 -1.08 -24.62 6.63
C LEU A 10 0.44 -24.57 6.80
N LEU A 11 1.02 -23.41 6.52
CA LEU A 11 2.42 -23.14 6.81
C LEU A 11 2.64 -23.16 8.33
N ARG A 12 3.84 -23.55 8.77
CA ARG A 12 4.19 -23.60 10.21
C ARG A 12 3.91 -22.26 10.92
N LEU A 13 4.11 -21.15 10.22
CA LEU A 13 3.83 -19.80 10.70
C LEU A 13 2.33 -19.58 10.94
N GLU A 14 1.46 -19.98 9.99
CA GLU A 14 0.00 -19.85 10.09
C GLU A 14 -0.55 -20.66 11.26
N VAL A 15 -0.02 -21.87 11.46
CA VAL A 15 -0.38 -22.75 12.60
C VAL A 15 -0.02 -22.07 13.91
N ARG A 16 1.22 -21.56 14.03
CA ARG A 16 1.68 -20.85 15.22
C ARG A 16 0.82 -19.62 15.50
N ASN A 17 0.55 -18.80 14.49
CA ASN A 17 -0.24 -17.58 14.63
C ASN A 17 -1.66 -17.90 15.12
N SER A 18 -2.25 -19.00 14.63
CA SER A 18 -3.62 -19.42 15.00
C SER A 18 -3.74 -19.91 16.44
N GLN A 19 -2.63 -20.09 17.17
CA GLN A 19 -2.64 -20.38 18.61
C GLN A 19 -2.99 -19.13 19.45
N VAL A 20 -2.83 -17.93 18.89
CA VAL A 20 -3.22 -16.67 19.54
C VAL A 20 -4.64 -16.31 19.10
N PRO A 21 -5.61 -16.23 20.03
CA PRO A 21 -6.99 -15.82 19.73
C PRO A 21 -7.05 -14.43 19.08
N ILE A 22 -8.11 -14.16 18.33
CA ILE A 22 -8.33 -12.81 17.77
C ILE A 22 -8.52 -11.80 18.90
N GLU A 23 -7.78 -10.71 18.78
CA GLU A 23 -7.71 -9.66 19.78
C GLU A 23 -8.96 -8.77 19.73
N LYS A 24 -9.44 -8.35 20.90
CA LYS A 24 -10.55 -7.41 20.98
C LYS A 24 -10.08 -6.03 20.53
N LYS A 25 -10.69 -5.52 19.45
CA LYS A 25 -10.43 -4.16 18.97
C LYS A 25 -10.80 -3.13 20.05
N PRO A 26 -9.92 -2.17 20.35
CA PRO A 26 -10.21 -1.12 21.32
C PRO A 26 -11.26 -0.13 20.75
N PRO A 27 -11.92 0.66 21.62
CA PRO A 27 -13.08 1.46 21.23
C PRO A 27 -12.78 2.57 20.21
N TRP A 28 -11.52 2.96 20.02
CA TRP A 28 -11.12 3.96 19.01
C TRP A 28 -10.91 3.40 17.60
N ILE A 29 -10.86 2.07 17.42
CA ILE A 29 -10.82 1.42 16.11
C ILE A 29 -12.25 1.30 15.58
N LYS A 30 -12.77 2.44 15.10
CA LYS A 30 -14.13 2.55 14.55
C LYS A 30 -14.11 3.33 13.24
N THR A 31 -14.77 2.78 12.24
CA THR A 31 -14.91 3.39 10.93
C THR A 31 -16.06 4.38 10.90
N ARG A 32 -15.86 5.52 10.25
CA ARG A 32 -16.96 6.43 9.90
C ARG A 32 -17.56 5.96 8.57
N LEU A 33 -18.80 5.48 8.61
CA LEU A 33 -19.55 5.16 7.40
C LEU A 33 -20.03 6.46 6.75
N ARG A 34 -19.65 6.67 5.50
CA ARG A 34 -20.10 7.80 4.68
C ARG A 34 -20.64 7.28 3.35
N ASN A 35 -21.93 6.96 3.32
CA ASN A 35 -22.57 6.39 2.12
C ASN A 35 -23.25 7.50 1.32
N GLY A 36 -22.47 8.34 0.66
CA GLY A 36 -22.99 9.37 -0.23
C GLY A 36 -23.23 8.87 -1.66
N PRO A 37 -23.64 9.78 -2.56
CA PRO A 37 -23.92 9.45 -3.96
C PRO A 37 -22.67 8.95 -4.69
N ASN A 38 -21.50 9.56 -4.45
CA ASN A 38 -20.23 9.17 -5.10
C ASN A 38 -19.83 7.74 -4.70
N PHE A 39 -19.94 7.38 -3.42
CA PHE A 39 -19.70 6.00 -2.97
C PHE A 39 -20.58 4.98 -3.71
N THR A 40 -21.87 5.28 -3.85
CA THR A 40 -22.85 4.36 -4.47
C THR A 40 -22.59 4.19 -5.97
N GLU A 41 -22.24 5.29 -6.64
CA GLU A 41 -21.85 5.32 -8.05
C GLU A 41 -20.61 4.45 -8.29
N ILE A 42 -19.51 4.72 -7.59
CA ILE A 42 -18.26 3.97 -7.73
C ILE A 42 -18.46 2.48 -7.40
N LYS A 43 -19.21 2.15 -6.35
CA LYS A 43 -19.51 0.76 -6.00
C LYS A 43 -20.20 0.01 -7.13
N SER A 44 -21.08 0.68 -7.86
CA SER A 44 -21.81 0.08 -8.97
C SER A 44 -20.88 -0.12 -10.19
N LEU A 45 -20.00 0.84 -10.47
CA LEU A 45 -19.01 0.78 -11.54
C LEU A 45 -18.00 -0.36 -11.33
N VAL A 46 -17.39 -0.45 -10.14
CA VAL A 46 -16.40 -1.50 -9.82
C VAL A 46 -17.01 -2.90 -9.98
N LYS A 47 -18.27 -3.10 -9.56
CA LYS A 47 -18.98 -4.37 -9.72
C LYS A 47 -19.23 -4.73 -11.20
N GLY A 48 -19.50 -3.73 -12.05
CA GLY A 48 -19.78 -3.92 -13.48
C GLY A 48 -18.53 -4.18 -14.33
N ALA A 49 -17.37 -3.61 -13.94
CA ALA A 49 -16.14 -3.65 -14.73
C ALA A 49 -15.25 -4.89 -14.48
N GLY A 50 -15.60 -5.75 -13.51
CA GLY A 50 -14.81 -6.95 -13.19
C GLY A 50 -13.40 -6.62 -12.66
N LEU A 51 -13.22 -5.47 -12.02
CA LEU A 51 -11.92 -5.04 -11.48
C LEU A 51 -11.72 -5.41 -10.02
N HIS A 52 -10.47 -5.65 -9.64
CA HIS A 52 -10.05 -5.77 -8.25
C HIS A 52 -9.58 -4.43 -7.69
N THR A 53 -10.16 -4.03 -6.55
CA THR A 53 -9.66 -2.89 -5.79
C THR A 53 -9.08 -3.37 -4.47
N VAL A 54 -7.92 -2.84 -4.06
CA VAL A 54 -7.37 -3.11 -2.72
C VAL A 54 -8.36 -2.66 -1.64
N CYS A 55 -9.17 -1.64 -1.94
CA CYS A 55 -10.25 -1.19 -1.06
C CYS A 55 -11.18 -2.36 -0.63
N GLN A 56 -11.50 -3.27 -1.56
CA GLN A 56 -12.33 -4.44 -1.31
C GLN A 56 -11.51 -5.64 -0.83
N GLU A 57 -10.43 -5.99 -1.53
CA GLU A 57 -9.67 -7.23 -1.28
C GLU A 57 -8.95 -7.21 0.08
N ALA A 58 -8.43 -6.06 0.49
CA ALA A 58 -7.78 -5.90 1.79
C ALA A 58 -8.76 -5.52 2.92
N GLY A 59 -10.08 -5.53 2.66
CA GLY A 59 -11.10 -5.20 3.65
C GLY A 59 -10.94 -3.79 4.24
N CYS A 60 -10.67 -2.80 3.40
CA CYS A 60 -10.26 -1.47 3.86
C CYS A 60 -11.37 -0.76 4.66
N PRO A 61 -11.08 -0.31 5.90
CA PRO A 61 -12.04 0.41 6.73
C PRO A 61 -12.50 1.76 6.15
N ASN A 62 -11.74 2.33 5.21
CA ASN A 62 -11.92 3.70 4.72
C ASN A 62 -12.65 3.76 3.37
N ILE A 63 -13.10 2.63 2.83
CA ILE A 63 -13.66 2.53 1.47
C ILE A 63 -14.78 3.56 1.21
N SER A 64 -15.67 3.76 2.18
CA SER A 64 -16.78 4.71 2.04
C SER A 64 -16.30 6.16 2.00
N GLU A 65 -15.24 6.49 2.75
CA GLU A 65 -14.71 7.85 2.76
C GLU A 65 -13.91 8.16 1.49
N CYS A 66 -13.00 7.27 1.09
CA CYS A 66 -12.16 7.47 -0.10
C CYS A 66 -12.99 7.55 -1.38
N TRP A 67 -13.95 6.65 -1.56
CA TRP A 67 -14.80 6.65 -2.75
C TRP A 67 -15.71 7.87 -2.80
N GLU A 68 -16.15 8.37 -1.64
CA GLU A 68 -16.93 9.61 -1.61
C GLU A 68 -16.12 10.82 -2.13
N ASP A 69 -14.81 10.83 -1.88
CA ASP A 69 -13.89 11.87 -2.35
C ASP A 69 -13.34 11.60 -3.77
N ARG A 70 -13.85 10.57 -4.47
CA ARG A 70 -13.38 10.10 -5.79
C ARG A 70 -11.87 9.77 -5.82
N GLU A 71 -11.44 9.03 -4.81
CA GLU A 71 -10.14 8.36 -4.74
C GLU A 71 -10.35 6.84 -4.64
N ALA A 72 -9.58 6.06 -5.39
CA ALA A 72 -9.61 4.60 -5.32
C ALA A 72 -8.22 3.99 -5.51
N THR A 73 -8.05 2.77 -5.01
CA THR A 73 -6.82 1.99 -5.17
C THR A 73 -7.08 0.72 -5.94
N PHE A 74 -6.45 0.60 -7.11
CA PHE A 74 -6.52 -0.59 -7.97
C PHE A 74 -5.46 -1.61 -7.57
N LEU A 75 -5.79 -2.90 -7.71
CA LEU A 75 -4.86 -4.01 -7.57
C LEU A 75 -4.62 -4.64 -8.95
N ILE A 76 -3.44 -4.43 -9.54
CA ILE A 76 -3.03 -5.02 -10.83
C ILE A 76 -2.23 -6.31 -10.64
N GLY A 77 -2.17 -7.12 -11.69
CA GLY A 77 -1.43 -8.38 -11.73
C GLY A 77 -2.21 -9.57 -11.17
N GLY A 78 -3.51 -9.39 -10.92
CA GLY A 78 -4.42 -10.39 -10.34
C GLY A 78 -4.56 -10.30 -8.82
N ASP A 79 -5.20 -11.31 -8.23
CA ASP A 79 -5.49 -11.41 -6.79
C ASP A 79 -4.60 -12.42 -6.03
N GLN A 80 -3.74 -13.17 -6.75
CA GLN A 80 -2.77 -14.10 -6.21
C GLN A 80 -1.36 -13.51 -6.24
N CYS A 81 -0.72 -13.39 -5.09
CA CYS A 81 0.64 -12.89 -4.93
C CYS A 81 1.66 -14.03 -4.88
N THR A 82 2.80 -13.88 -5.56
CA THR A 82 3.92 -14.84 -5.46
C THR A 82 4.65 -14.77 -4.12
N ARG A 83 4.40 -13.72 -3.34
CA ARG A 83 5.00 -13.50 -2.02
C ARG A 83 3.97 -13.61 -0.91
N ARG A 84 4.47 -13.83 0.30
CA ARG A 84 3.66 -13.88 1.52
C ARG A 84 4.24 -12.96 2.59
N CYS A 85 3.48 -11.93 2.95
CA CYS A 85 3.74 -11.08 4.11
C CYS A 85 2.76 -11.44 5.22
N ASP A 86 3.21 -11.57 6.46
CA ASP A 86 2.40 -12.13 7.55
C ASP A 86 1.27 -11.20 8.03
N PHE A 87 1.25 -9.95 7.56
CA PHE A 87 0.19 -8.97 7.79
C PHE A 87 -0.85 -8.90 6.65
N CYS A 88 -0.50 -9.38 5.46
CA CYS A 88 -1.25 -9.10 4.23
C CYS A 88 -2.34 -10.16 4.00
N GLN A 89 -3.55 -9.70 3.67
CA GLN A 89 -4.71 -10.56 3.41
C GLN A 89 -4.80 -11.07 1.96
N ILE A 90 -4.04 -10.49 1.03
CA ILE A 90 -4.03 -10.93 -0.37
C ILE A 90 -3.51 -12.37 -0.42
N ASP A 91 -4.19 -13.19 -1.23
CA ASP A 91 -3.89 -14.61 -1.30
C ASP A 91 -2.48 -14.86 -1.85
N THR A 92 -1.81 -15.86 -1.29
CA THR A 92 -0.53 -16.35 -1.82
C THR A 92 -0.83 -17.53 -2.73
N GLY A 93 -0.38 -17.47 -3.98
CA GLY A 93 -0.65 -18.51 -4.95
C GLY A 93 0.19 -18.40 -6.21
N ARG A 94 -0.11 -19.26 -7.18
CA ARG A 94 0.41 -19.12 -8.54
C ARG A 94 -0.52 -18.15 -9.29
N PRO A 95 -0.01 -17.00 -9.76
CA PRO A 95 -0.83 -16.06 -10.52
C PRO A 95 -1.41 -16.71 -11.79
N ALA A 96 -2.54 -16.17 -12.25
CA ALA A 96 -3.13 -16.52 -13.54
C ALA A 96 -2.24 -16.04 -14.71
N GLU A 97 -2.67 -16.33 -15.94
CA GLU A 97 -1.99 -15.83 -17.13
C GLU A 97 -1.87 -14.30 -17.11
N TYR A 98 -0.78 -13.82 -17.71
CA TYR A 98 -0.44 -12.42 -17.71
C TYR A 98 -1.33 -11.62 -18.66
N ASP A 99 -2.21 -10.79 -18.10
CA ASP A 99 -3.13 -9.96 -18.85
C ASP A 99 -2.50 -8.63 -19.25
N ARG A 100 -2.19 -8.49 -20.55
CA ARG A 100 -1.61 -7.28 -21.13
C ARG A 100 -2.64 -6.17 -21.40
N ASP A 101 -3.93 -6.46 -21.32
CA ASP A 101 -5.01 -5.49 -21.52
C ASP A 101 -5.49 -4.88 -20.19
N GLU A 102 -5.05 -5.42 -19.05
CA GLU A 102 -5.36 -4.88 -17.71
C GLU A 102 -5.04 -3.38 -17.56
N PRO A 103 -3.87 -2.85 -18.01
CA PRO A 103 -3.57 -1.40 -17.96
C PRO A 103 -4.65 -0.52 -18.59
N ARG A 104 -5.13 -0.88 -19.79
CA ARG A 104 -6.18 -0.14 -20.51
C ARG A 104 -7.49 -0.14 -19.71
N ARG A 105 -7.90 -1.29 -19.18
CA ARG A 105 -9.15 -1.41 -18.40
C ARG A 105 -9.09 -0.64 -17.08
N VAL A 106 -7.93 -0.57 -16.44
CA VAL A 106 -7.72 0.29 -15.27
C VAL A 106 -7.91 1.75 -15.67
N ALA A 107 -7.27 2.21 -16.75
CA ALA A 107 -7.41 3.59 -17.23
C ALA A 107 -8.86 3.96 -17.61
N GLU A 108 -9.58 3.06 -18.28
CA GLU A 108 -11.01 3.24 -18.56
C GLU A 108 -11.85 3.36 -17.30
N SER A 109 -11.49 2.63 -16.25
CA SER A 109 -12.21 2.70 -14.98
C SER A 109 -11.89 3.96 -14.20
N VAL A 110 -10.65 4.44 -14.24
CA VAL A 110 -10.27 5.76 -13.72
C VAL A 110 -11.09 6.86 -14.41
N LEU A 111 -11.25 6.78 -15.73
CA LEU A 111 -12.06 7.70 -16.53
C LEU A 111 -13.54 7.63 -16.14
N GLN A 112 -14.13 6.43 -16.13
CA GLN A 112 -15.54 6.21 -15.81
C GLN A 112 -15.90 6.65 -14.38
N MET A 113 -14.99 6.42 -13.43
CA MET A 113 -15.16 6.86 -12.03
C MET A 113 -14.90 8.37 -11.86
N GLY A 114 -14.37 9.04 -12.89
CA GLY A 114 -13.99 10.45 -12.86
C GLY A 114 -13.07 10.77 -11.68
N LEU A 115 -12.06 9.93 -11.46
CA LEU A 115 -11.10 10.12 -10.37
C LEU A 115 -10.19 11.31 -10.66
N ARG A 116 -9.87 12.07 -9.61
CA ARG A 116 -8.87 13.14 -9.68
C ARG A 116 -7.47 12.66 -9.31
N TYR A 117 -7.40 11.56 -8.57
CA TYR A 117 -6.18 10.93 -8.14
C TYR A 117 -6.39 9.42 -8.04
N ALA A 118 -5.58 8.65 -8.75
CA ALA A 118 -5.64 7.20 -8.78
C ALA A 118 -4.41 6.61 -8.10
N THR A 119 -4.61 5.74 -7.11
CA THR A 119 -3.52 4.91 -6.60
C THR A 119 -3.57 3.56 -7.31
N VAL A 120 -2.44 3.11 -7.84
CA VAL A 120 -2.29 1.78 -8.42
C VAL A 120 -1.27 1.03 -7.59
N THR A 121 -1.66 -0.14 -7.12
CA THR A 121 -0.76 -1.11 -6.53
C THR A 121 -1.03 -2.48 -7.15
N GLY A 122 -0.29 -3.49 -6.74
CA GLY A 122 -0.40 -4.81 -7.35
C GLY A 122 0.27 -5.86 -6.49
N VAL A 123 0.12 -7.09 -6.93
CA VAL A 123 0.79 -8.24 -6.34
C VAL A 123 2.23 -8.35 -6.81
N ALA A 124 3.07 -9.04 -6.04
CA ALA A 124 4.37 -9.46 -6.56
C ALA A 124 4.18 -10.52 -7.65
N ARG A 125 4.92 -10.37 -8.74
CA ARG A 125 4.90 -11.25 -9.92
C ARG A 125 6.28 -11.86 -10.18
N ASP A 126 6.82 -12.55 -9.17
CA ASP A 126 8.12 -13.24 -9.30
C ASP A 126 8.08 -14.38 -10.35
N ASP A 127 6.90 -14.74 -10.86
CA ASP A 127 6.69 -15.66 -11.98
C ASP A 127 7.02 -15.04 -13.35
N LEU A 128 7.09 -13.71 -13.45
CA LEU A 128 7.38 -13.01 -14.69
C LEU A 128 8.87 -12.65 -14.80
N PRO A 129 9.46 -12.66 -16.01
CA PRO A 129 10.87 -12.30 -16.21
C PRO A 129 11.22 -10.88 -15.76
N ASP A 130 10.28 -9.94 -15.88
CA ASP A 130 10.43 -8.53 -15.52
C ASP A 130 9.84 -8.21 -14.14
N GLY A 131 9.45 -9.23 -13.36
CA GLY A 131 8.79 -9.03 -12.06
C GLY A 131 7.45 -8.28 -12.13
N GLY A 132 6.90 -8.07 -13.33
CA GLY A 132 5.74 -7.23 -13.60
C GLY A 132 6.02 -5.74 -13.78
N SER A 133 7.28 -5.30 -13.91
CA SER A 133 7.63 -3.87 -14.02
C SER A 133 6.93 -3.17 -15.20
N TRP A 134 6.81 -3.83 -16.36
CA TRP A 134 6.06 -3.27 -17.49
C TRP A 134 4.59 -3.01 -17.12
N LEU A 135 3.96 -3.89 -16.33
CA LEU A 135 2.55 -3.78 -16.00
C LEU A 135 2.26 -2.52 -15.16
N TYR A 136 3.13 -2.24 -14.19
CA TYR A 136 3.04 -1.03 -13.38
C TYR A 136 3.27 0.23 -14.23
N ALA A 137 4.33 0.23 -15.05
CA ALA A 137 4.67 1.37 -15.89
C ALA A 137 3.55 1.66 -16.90
N GLU A 138 3.09 0.63 -17.60
CA GLU A 138 2.06 0.75 -18.63
C GLU A 138 0.71 1.18 -18.05
N THR A 139 0.35 0.72 -16.84
CA THR A 139 -0.88 1.19 -16.18
C THR A 139 -0.85 2.68 -15.91
N ALA A 140 0.27 3.23 -15.43
CA ALA A 140 0.39 4.68 -15.24
C ALA A 140 0.33 5.44 -16.57
N ARG A 141 1.02 4.97 -17.62
CA ARG A 141 1.00 5.58 -18.96
C ARG A 141 -0.42 5.64 -19.53
N GLN A 142 -1.17 4.54 -19.45
CA GLN A 142 -2.55 4.46 -19.94
C GLN A 142 -3.48 5.42 -19.17
N ILE A 143 -3.31 5.55 -17.85
CA ILE A 143 -4.09 6.51 -17.05
C ILE A 143 -3.77 7.95 -17.47
N HIS A 144 -2.48 8.30 -17.60
CA HIS A 144 -2.07 9.65 -18.03
C HIS A 144 -2.58 10.00 -19.43
N GLU A 145 -2.59 9.03 -20.35
CA GLU A 145 -3.09 9.21 -21.73
C GLU A 145 -4.62 9.38 -21.76
N MET A 146 -5.36 8.48 -21.10
CA MET A 146 -6.82 8.48 -21.16
C MET A 146 -7.48 9.54 -20.28
N VAL A 147 -6.83 9.95 -19.18
CA VAL A 147 -7.39 10.86 -18.19
C VAL A 147 -6.42 12.01 -17.89
N PRO A 148 -6.21 12.94 -18.85
CA PRO A 148 -5.33 14.09 -18.64
C PRO A 148 -5.70 14.89 -17.37
N GLY A 149 -4.71 15.12 -16.51
CA GLY A 149 -4.88 15.83 -15.24
C GLY A 149 -5.24 14.96 -14.03
N CYS A 150 -5.41 13.65 -14.19
CA CYS A 150 -5.48 12.71 -13.07
C CYS A 150 -4.07 12.43 -12.54
N GLY A 151 -3.84 12.67 -11.24
CA GLY A 151 -2.57 12.28 -10.60
C GLY A 151 -2.51 10.77 -10.34
N VAL A 152 -1.34 10.18 -10.52
CA VAL A 152 -1.09 8.74 -10.35
C VAL A 152 -0.07 8.50 -9.23
N GLU A 153 -0.47 7.71 -8.23
CA GLU A 153 0.45 7.14 -7.24
C GLU A 153 0.67 5.66 -7.53
N LEU A 154 1.92 5.25 -7.78
CA LEU A 154 2.29 3.84 -7.93
C LEU A 154 2.86 3.30 -6.62
N LEU A 155 2.13 2.41 -5.95
CA LEU A 155 2.64 1.62 -4.82
C LEU A 155 3.14 0.27 -5.32
N ALA A 156 4.47 0.15 -5.48
CA ALA A 156 5.09 -0.97 -6.17
C ALA A 156 5.86 -1.93 -5.23
N PRO A 157 6.04 -3.20 -5.62
CA PRO A 157 6.98 -4.10 -4.96
C PRO A 157 8.43 -3.62 -5.12
N ASP A 158 9.39 -4.35 -4.56
CA ASP A 158 10.79 -3.96 -4.64
C ASP A 158 11.47 -4.35 -5.96
N PHE A 159 10.79 -5.14 -6.82
CA PHE A 159 11.37 -5.74 -8.03
C PHE A 159 12.73 -6.41 -7.79
N ASN A 160 12.90 -6.99 -6.60
CA ASN A 160 14.18 -7.55 -6.12
C ASN A 160 15.36 -6.55 -6.11
N GLY A 161 15.10 -5.24 -6.19
CA GLY A 161 16.11 -4.20 -6.30
C GLY A 161 16.74 -4.12 -7.69
N ASP A 162 16.15 -4.76 -8.69
CA ASP A 162 16.65 -4.69 -10.06
C ASP A 162 16.50 -3.27 -10.62
N ARG A 163 17.63 -2.65 -10.96
CA ARG A 163 17.68 -1.26 -11.41
C ARG A 163 16.91 -1.06 -12.72
N GLY A 164 17.00 -1.99 -13.67
CA GLY A 164 16.33 -1.86 -14.96
C GLY A 164 14.81 -1.93 -14.84
N GLN A 165 14.31 -2.85 -14.01
CA GLN A 165 12.87 -2.97 -13.71
C GLN A 165 12.34 -1.72 -12.98
N LEU A 166 13.11 -1.18 -12.03
CA LEU A 166 12.76 0.05 -11.32
C LEU A 166 12.76 1.27 -12.26
N GLU A 167 13.78 1.40 -13.11
CA GLU A 167 13.88 2.47 -14.11
C GLU A 167 12.72 2.43 -15.11
N GLU A 168 12.27 1.24 -15.52
CA GLU A 168 11.06 1.08 -16.36
C GLU A 168 9.83 1.68 -15.66
N VAL A 169 9.62 1.37 -14.37
CA VAL A 169 8.49 1.93 -13.59
C VAL A 169 8.63 3.43 -13.41
N PHE A 170 9.84 3.93 -13.11
CA PHE A 170 10.09 5.36 -12.94
C PHE A 170 9.90 6.15 -14.24
N SER A 171 10.15 5.53 -15.39
CA SER A 171 9.96 6.15 -16.71
C SER A 171 8.51 6.55 -16.99
N ALA A 172 7.54 5.93 -16.30
CA ALA A 172 6.14 6.28 -16.40
C ALA A 172 5.77 7.57 -15.64
N ARG A 173 6.73 8.19 -14.94
CA ARG A 173 6.61 9.50 -14.27
C ARG A 173 5.34 9.64 -13.41
N PRO A 174 5.05 8.70 -12.48
CA PRO A 174 3.94 8.89 -11.56
C PRO A 174 4.18 10.13 -10.68
N GLU A 175 3.11 10.83 -10.32
CA GLU A 175 3.16 11.95 -9.37
C GLU A 175 3.78 11.54 -8.04
N VAL A 176 3.51 10.31 -7.57
CA VAL A 176 4.15 9.71 -6.40
C VAL A 176 4.55 8.27 -6.70
N PHE A 177 5.81 7.92 -6.41
CA PHE A 177 6.25 6.53 -6.30
C PHE A 177 6.31 6.12 -4.84
N ALA A 178 5.53 5.10 -4.48
CA ALA A 178 5.47 4.55 -3.14
C ALA A 178 6.10 3.15 -3.08
N HIS A 179 6.93 2.93 -2.07
CA HIS A 179 7.38 1.61 -1.67
C HIS A 179 7.41 1.51 -0.15
N ASN A 180 6.52 0.70 0.41
CA ASN A 180 6.40 0.59 1.85
C ASN A 180 7.52 -0.28 2.44
N ILE A 181 8.13 0.16 3.54
CA ILE A 181 9.00 -0.68 4.37
C ILE A 181 8.19 -1.48 5.41
N GLU A 182 7.01 -0.99 5.79
CA GLU A 182 6.01 -1.59 6.68
C GLU A 182 6.42 -1.79 8.13
N THR A 183 7.68 -2.11 8.43
CA THR A 183 8.11 -2.40 9.80
C THR A 183 9.62 -2.18 10.00
N VAL A 184 10.08 -2.40 11.23
CA VAL A 184 11.45 -2.13 11.70
C VAL A 184 12.40 -3.31 11.45
N PRO A 185 13.72 -3.08 11.36
CA PRO A 185 14.70 -4.10 10.96
C PRO A 185 14.62 -5.42 11.74
N ARG A 186 14.49 -5.35 13.07
CA ARG A 186 14.47 -6.53 13.97
C ARG A 186 13.39 -7.55 13.62
N ILE A 187 12.20 -7.09 13.26
CA ILE A 187 11.06 -7.96 12.93
C ILE A 187 10.79 -8.07 11.43
N PHE A 188 11.52 -7.32 10.59
CA PHE A 188 11.29 -7.27 9.15
C PHE A 188 11.28 -8.65 8.49
N LYS A 189 12.30 -9.49 8.71
CA LYS A 189 12.37 -10.83 8.11
C LYS A 189 11.23 -11.76 8.56
N ARG A 190 10.69 -11.54 9.76
CA ARG A 190 9.53 -12.30 10.27
C ARG A 190 8.25 -11.89 9.54
N ILE A 191 8.07 -10.60 9.32
CA ILE A 191 6.84 -10.03 8.74
C ILE A 191 6.86 -10.09 7.20
N ARG A 192 8.01 -9.84 6.57
CA ARG A 192 8.21 -9.74 5.11
C ARG A 192 9.41 -10.57 4.65
N PRO A 193 9.35 -11.91 4.72
CA PRO A 193 10.51 -12.78 4.46
C PRO A 193 11.08 -12.69 3.03
N ALA A 194 10.27 -12.29 2.05
CA ALA A 194 10.69 -12.12 0.66
C ALA A 194 11.38 -10.76 0.37
N PHE A 195 11.28 -9.81 1.30
CA PHE A 195 11.85 -8.47 1.18
C PHE A 195 13.10 -8.33 2.06
N ARG A 196 13.88 -7.26 1.89
CA ARG A 196 14.97 -6.87 2.80
C ARG A 196 14.82 -5.39 3.14
N TYR A 197 15.06 -5.02 4.39
CA TYR A 197 14.85 -3.65 4.89
C TYR A 197 15.70 -2.65 4.11
N GLU A 198 16.99 -2.95 3.99
CA GLU A 198 17.98 -2.11 3.31
C GLU A 198 17.69 -2.01 1.81
N ARG A 199 17.19 -3.10 1.19
CA ARG A 199 16.78 -3.09 -0.21
C ARG A 199 15.55 -2.22 -0.44
N SER A 200 14.56 -2.30 0.45
CA SER A 200 13.38 -1.45 0.39
C SER A 200 13.72 0.04 0.54
N LEU A 201 14.69 0.38 1.40
CA LEU A 201 15.22 1.75 1.48
C LEU A 201 15.94 2.15 0.18
N ALA A 202 16.79 1.29 -0.38
CA ALA A 202 17.48 1.57 -1.64
C ALA A 202 16.51 1.81 -2.81
N VAL A 203 15.35 1.14 -2.85
CA VAL A 203 14.28 1.39 -3.83
C VAL A 203 13.74 2.81 -3.71
N ILE A 204 13.53 3.30 -2.49
CA ILE A 204 13.13 4.70 -2.25
C ILE A 204 14.21 5.66 -2.73
N THR A 205 15.48 5.39 -2.41
CA THR A 205 16.62 6.21 -2.88
C THR A 205 16.69 6.29 -4.41
N MET A 206 16.54 5.16 -5.10
CA MET A 206 16.54 5.14 -6.57
C MET A 206 15.38 5.95 -7.17
N ALA A 207 14.19 5.88 -6.58
CA ALA A 207 13.05 6.69 -7.03
C ALA A 207 13.28 8.19 -6.81
N ARG A 208 13.89 8.57 -5.69
CA ARG A 208 14.30 9.94 -5.39
C ARG A 208 15.37 10.44 -6.36
N GLU A 209 16.37 9.61 -6.68
CA GLU A 209 17.41 9.91 -7.69
C GLU A 209 16.81 10.09 -9.10
N ALA A 210 15.74 9.38 -9.43
CA ALA A 210 14.96 9.58 -10.66
C ALA A 210 14.07 10.86 -10.65
N GLY A 211 14.11 11.63 -9.55
CA GLY A 211 13.40 12.89 -9.40
C GLY A 211 11.90 12.78 -9.10
N LEU A 212 11.45 11.62 -8.61
CA LEU A 212 10.04 11.42 -8.23
C LEU A 212 9.77 11.94 -6.81
N VAL A 213 8.50 12.22 -6.50
CA VAL A 213 8.06 12.29 -5.09
C VAL A 213 7.97 10.86 -4.58
N THR A 214 8.56 10.61 -3.42
CA THR A 214 8.65 9.27 -2.84
C THR A 214 7.80 9.12 -1.60
N LYS A 215 7.28 7.91 -1.37
CA LYS A 215 6.40 7.63 -0.24
C LYS A 215 6.63 6.26 0.36
N SER A 216 6.43 6.16 1.68
CA SER A 216 6.45 4.89 2.39
C SER A 216 5.41 4.80 3.51
N ASN A 217 5.36 3.66 4.18
CA ASN A 217 4.43 3.37 5.26
C ASN A 217 5.10 2.55 6.37
N LEU A 218 4.68 2.80 7.61
CA LEU A 218 4.94 1.99 8.79
C LEU A 218 3.63 1.48 9.38
N ILE A 219 3.53 0.17 9.55
CA ILE A 219 2.44 -0.53 10.23
C ILE A 219 2.91 -0.83 11.66
N LEU A 220 2.19 -0.30 12.64
CA LEU A 220 2.48 -0.42 14.06
C LEU A 220 1.62 -1.49 14.74
N GLY A 221 2.08 -2.02 15.86
CA GLY A 221 1.40 -3.06 16.61
C GLY A 221 1.79 -4.48 16.19
N MET A 222 2.93 -4.64 15.50
CA MET A 222 3.47 -5.94 15.09
C MET A 222 4.64 -6.40 15.98
N GLY A 223 4.95 -5.65 17.04
CA GLY A 223 5.96 -5.95 18.03
C GLY A 223 7.20 -5.08 17.93
N GLU A 224 7.12 -3.95 17.21
CA GLU A 224 8.11 -2.88 17.19
C GLU A 224 8.03 -2.00 18.43
N GLU A 225 9.18 -1.55 18.91
CA GLU A 225 9.31 -0.58 20.01
C GLU A 225 9.31 0.86 19.49
N ARG A 226 9.03 1.83 20.37
CA ARG A 226 8.95 3.24 19.98
C ARG A 226 10.24 3.76 19.35
N GLU A 227 11.38 3.44 19.96
CA GLU A 227 12.70 3.87 19.51
C GLU A 227 13.01 3.30 18.12
N GLU A 228 12.57 2.06 17.84
CA GLU A 228 12.73 1.43 16.53
C GLU A 228 11.86 2.10 15.46
N ILE A 229 10.65 2.56 15.81
CA ILE A 229 9.80 3.34 14.90
C ILE A 229 10.50 4.65 14.54
N VAL A 230 11.01 5.38 15.54
CA VAL A 230 11.71 6.64 15.32
C VAL A 230 12.96 6.44 14.47
N GLN A 231 13.72 5.36 14.71
CA GLN A 231 14.86 5.03 13.86
C GLN A 231 14.41 4.73 12.42
N ALA A 232 13.35 3.95 12.22
CA ALA A 232 12.85 3.65 10.87
C ALA A 232 12.34 4.90 10.12
N LEU A 233 11.79 5.89 10.84
CA LEU A 233 11.44 7.19 10.25
C LEU A 233 12.69 7.97 9.80
N ARG A 234 13.77 7.94 10.60
CA ARG A 234 15.06 8.55 10.20
C ARG A 234 15.64 7.84 8.99
N ASP A 235 15.67 6.52 9.00
CA ASP A 235 16.20 5.71 7.89
C ASP A 235 15.43 5.98 6.59
N LEU A 236 14.10 6.10 6.65
CA LEU A 236 13.27 6.50 5.50
C LEU A 236 13.63 7.89 4.97
N HIS A 237 13.73 8.87 5.86
CA HIS A 237 14.05 10.23 5.47
C HIS A 237 15.47 10.33 4.87
N GLU A 238 16.45 9.66 5.47
CA GLU A 238 17.82 9.55 4.96
C GLU A 238 17.88 8.87 3.58
N ALA A 239 17.02 7.87 3.35
CA ALA A 239 16.86 7.24 2.04
C ALA A 239 16.22 8.19 0.99
N GLY A 240 15.71 9.34 1.40
CA GLY A 240 15.10 10.34 0.53
C GLY A 240 13.58 10.29 0.44
N CYS A 241 12.91 9.63 1.40
CA CYS A 241 11.44 9.52 1.45
C CYS A 241 10.79 10.88 1.76
N ASP A 242 9.90 11.37 0.88
CA ASP A 242 9.21 12.66 1.10
C ASP A 242 7.96 12.54 1.96
N LEU A 243 7.19 11.48 1.71
CA LEU A 243 5.88 11.26 2.30
C LEU A 243 5.87 10.01 3.17
N VAL A 244 5.29 10.09 4.36
CA VAL A 244 5.16 8.91 5.23
C VAL A 244 3.76 8.76 5.81
N THR A 245 3.30 7.51 5.81
CA THR A 245 2.09 7.08 6.49
C THR A 245 2.43 6.20 7.69
N ILE A 246 1.76 6.42 8.82
CA ILE A 246 1.97 5.67 10.07
C ILE A 246 0.62 5.13 10.52
N THR A 247 0.49 3.82 10.63
CA THR A 247 -0.81 3.16 10.79
C THR A 247 -0.84 2.05 11.84
N GLN A 248 -2.04 1.67 12.31
CA GLN A 248 -2.24 0.49 13.15
C GLN A 248 -2.42 -0.77 12.30
N TYR A 249 -1.71 -1.83 12.66
CA TYR A 249 -1.94 -3.17 12.18
C TYR A 249 -3.33 -3.68 12.60
N LEU A 250 -4.13 -4.10 11.62
CA LEU A 250 -5.37 -4.82 11.85
C LEU A 250 -5.22 -6.25 11.35
N ARG A 251 -5.23 -7.21 12.28
CA ARG A 251 -5.10 -8.63 11.97
C ARG A 251 -6.26 -9.12 11.10
N PRO A 252 -6.01 -9.61 9.87
CA PRO A 252 -7.08 -10.03 8.97
C PRO A 252 -7.80 -11.31 9.42
N THR A 253 -7.03 -12.33 9.83
CA THR A 253 -7.55 -13.63 10.29
C THR A 253 -6.62 -14.25 11.34
N PRO A 254 -7.03 -15.30 12.06
CA PRO A 254 -6.17 -15.97 13.04
C PRO A 254 -4.85 -16.50 12.47
N ARG A 255 -4.75 -16.69 11.16
CA ARG A 255 -3.54 -17.20 10.51
C ARG A 255 -2.46 -16.14 10.30
N HIS A 256 -2.81 -14.87 10.41
CA HIS A 256 -1.91 -13.74 10.26
C HIS A 256 -1.25 -13.40 11.59
N HIS A 257 -0.16 -12.63 11.52
CA HIS A 257 0.60 -12.16 12.67
C HIS A 257 -0.33 -11.66 13.79
N PRO A 258 -0.12 -12.04 15.06
CA PRO A 258 -0.91 -11.51 16.16
C PRO A 258 -0.74 -10.00 16.31
N VAL A 259 -1.79 -9.31 16.80
CA VAL A 259 -1.62 -7.90 17.21
C VAL A 259 -0.86 -7.90 18.52
N ASP A 260 0.34 -7.32 18.50
CA ASP A 260 1.20 -7.23 19.69
C ASP A 260 0.75 -6.11 20.63
N ARG A 261 0.45 -4.93 20.06
CA ARG A 261 -0.11 -3.79 20.78
C ARG A 261 -1.10 -2.99 19.94
N TRP A 262 -2.02 -2.34 20.65
CA TRP A 262 -2.90 -1.32 20.08
C TRP A 262 -2.34 0.05 20.42
N VAL A 263 -1.77 0.72 19.43
CA VAL A 263 -1.19 2.07 19.59
C VAL A 263 -2.32 3.06 19.87
N LYS A 264 -2.12 3.90 20.89
CA LYS A 264 -3.12 4.90 21.27
C LYS A 264 -3.15 6.07 20.28
N PRO A 265 -4.29 6.74 20.08
CA PRO A 265 -4.37 7.90 19.20
C PRO A 265 -3.35 9.00 19.53
N GLU A 266 -3.04 9.22 20.81
CA GLU A 266 -2.07 10.23 21.25
C GLU A 266 -0.65 9.89 20.80
N GLU A 267 -0.28 8.61 20.77
CA GLU A 267 1.02 8.15 20.28
C GLU A 267 1.17 8.39 18.77
N PHE A 268 0.08 8.26 17.99
CA PHE A 268 0.10 8.62 16.57
C PHE A 268 0.33 10.13 16.37
N VAL A 269 -0.25 10.99 17.22
CA VAL A 269 -0.01 12.44 17.18
C VAL A 269 1.45 12.76 17.51
N GLU A 270 2.04 12.09 18.49
CA GLU A 270 3.45 12.26 18.83
C GLU A 270 4.37 11.81 17.70
N LEU A 271 4.11 10.63 17.09
CA LEU A 271 4.89 10.13 15.96
C LEU A 271 4.77 11.02 14.72
N GLN A 272 3.60 11.65 14.52
CA GLN A 272 3.44 12.65 13.48
C GLN A 272 4.38 13.83 13.69
N ARG A 273 4.42 14.40 14.91
CA ARG A 273 5.33 15.51 15.24
C ARG A 273 6.79 15.11 15.05
N VAL A 274 7.17 13.90 15.47
CA VAL A 274 8.53 13.40 15.26
C VAL A 274 8.89 13.31 13.78
N ALA A 275 7.99 12.81 12.92
CA ALA A 275 8.23 12.77 11.47
C ALA A 275 8.30 14.18 10.86
N GLU A 276 7.43 15.10 11.29
CA GLU A 276 7.49 16.52 10.87
C GLU A 276 8.82 17.17 11.30
N GLU A 277 9.30 16.92 12.52
CA GLU A 277 10.59 17.41 13.04
C GLU A 277 11.79 16.79 12.30
N ILE A 278 11.69 15.54 11.83
CA ILE A 278 12.72 14.91 10.99
C ILE A 278 12.81 15.60 9.63
N GLY A 279 11.70 16.13 9.09
CA GLY A 279 11.68 16.91 7.86
C GLY A 279 10.85 16.32 6.71
N PHE A 280 9.96 15.35 6.97
CA PHE A 280 9.07 14.83 5.93
C PHE A 280 8.17 15.94 5.35
N ALA A 281 8.05 15.98 4.03
CA ALA A 281 7.22 16.97 3.31
C ALA A 281 5.72 16.76 3.54
N GLY A 282 5.30 15.53 3.88
CA GLY A 282 3.93 15.23 4.26
C GLY A 282 3.85 13.99 5.13
N VAL A 283 3.08 14.10 6.22
CA VAL A 283 2.90 13.03 7.21
C VAL A 283 1.42 12.77 7.41
N MET A 284 1.04 11.50 7.46
CA MET A 284 -0.28 11.09 7.90
C MET A 284 -0.17 9.96 8.91
N SER A 285 -0.63 10.20 10.13
CA SER A 285 -0.47 9.28 11.24
C SER A 285 -1.81 9.01 11.92
N GLY A 286 -2.19 7.74 12.05
CA GLY A 286 -3.39 7.39 12.78
C GLY A 286 -3.82 5.93 12.63
N PRO A 287 -4.71 5.44 13.51
CA PRO A 287 -5.04 4.01 13.57
C PRO A 287 -5.70 3.45 12.30
N LEU A 288 -6.44 4.28 11.58
CA LEU A 288 -7.12 3.87 10.34
C LEU A 288 -6.45 4.44 9.09
N VAL A 289 -5.34 5.17 9.20
CA VAL A 289 -4.57 5.63 8.03
C VAL A 289 -4.13 4.42 7.22
N ARG A 290 -4.03 4.55 5.90
CA ARG A 290 -3.48 3.53 5.00
C ARG A 290 -2.56 4.23 4.01
N SER A 291 -1.68 3.48 3.35
CA SER A 291 -0.78 4.05 2.34
C SER A 291 -1.53 4.91 1.32
N SER A 292 -2.70 4.48 0.85
CA SER A 292 -3.51 5.24 -0.11
C SER A 292 -4.59 6.15 0.50
N TYR A 293 -4.68 6.27 1.83
CA TYR A 293 -5.71 7.09 2.46
C TYR A 293 -5.41 8.58 2.23
N ARG A 294 -6.31 9.29 1.53
CA ARG A 294 -6.19 10.72 1.22
C ARG A 294 -4.86 11.04 0.52
N ALA A 295 -4.45 10.16 -0.38
CA ALA A 295 -3.16 10.24 -1.07
C ALA A 295 -3.05 11.50 -1.93
N GLY A 296 -4.12 11.88 -2.62
CA GLY A 296 -4.13 13.11 -3.43
C GLY A 296 -3.90 14.36 -2.58
N ARG A 297 -4.49 14.43 -1.38
CA ARG A 297 -4.24 15.54 -0.45
C ARG A 297 -2.81 15.56 0.06
N LEU A 298 -2.25 14.41 0.41
CA LEU A 298 -0.87 14.28 0.89
C LEU A 298 0.14 14.69 -0.19
N TYR A 299 -0.12 14.32 -1.45
CA TYR A 299 0.66 14.75 -2.60
C TYR A 299 0.68 16.27 -2.76
N GLN A 300 -0.49 16.95 -2.65
CA GLN A 300 -0.55 18.41 -2.74
C GLN A 300 0.26 19.10 -1.62
N GLN A 301 0.32 18.52 -0.42
CA GLN A 301 1.19 19.03 0.66
C GLN A 301 2.68 18.89 0.30
N ALA A 302 3.08 17.75 -0.27
CA ALA A 302 4.45 17.54 -0.74
C ALA A 302 4.87 18.56 -1.81
N ILE A 303 4.00 18.82 -2.79
CA ILE A 303 4.27 19.81 -3.83
C ILE A 303 4.41 21.20 -3.23
N ALA A 304 3.55 21.59 -2.29
CA ALA A 304 3.64 22.89 -1.62
C ALA A 304 4.92 23.05 -0.78
N ALA A 305 5.44 21.97 -0.19
CA ALA A 305 6.69 21.99 0.59
C ALA A 305 7.96 21.98 -0.28
N ARG A 306 7.87 21.50 -1.52
CA ARG A 306 8.98 21.50 -2.50
C ARG A 306 9.08 22.79 -3.33
N ALA A 307 8.05 23.63 -3.31
CA ALA A 307 7.98 24.92 -4.01
C ALA A 307 8.71 26.03 -3.24
#